data_AF-A0A1L8D5N3-F1
#
_entry.id   AF-A0A1L8D5N3-F1
#
_cell.length_a   1.000
_cell.length_b   1.000
_cell.length_c   1.000
_cell.angle_alpha   90.00
_cell.angle_beta   90.00
_cell.angle_gamma   90.00
#
_symmetry.space_group_name_H-M   'P 1'
#
loop_
_entity.id
_entity.type
_entity.pdbx_description
1 polymer ?
#
loop_
_entity_poly.entity_id
_entity_poly.type
_entity_poly.pdbx_seq_one_letter_code
_entity_poly.pdbx_strand_id
1 'polypeptide(L)'
;MEKYLADAVKRNVLPITSRCNVRCLFCSHTGNPLEVNTVSFSHLPFNKINEFLPFLDPEKKIVLGESATIINEGEPLFHPDFKKILLKIRELFPKTPLSITTNGLLLTREMVDFLSSLGEVELVISVNALTPAKRKLIFGFNSDIYPNLYYLSGKIPFTASFVFMPHVVGYEEYVLSIKKLMHLGVEAVRVFLPGFTEKNKQLINAPSALEKLSQKLFAEFLEEKTPVIIEPKRLTDFKAEVLGVTPGGKAYFLKKNDIILKINGQPPFSRMEAHKLLNTPGEKFLEIFRQGELLTFNFSLKPGQKAGAVFYRDIEKEMLLGIISKVEKALAKSPLILTSYLAAILIKKGLQKLGASYSVLPVKSRFFGGNIGCAGLLTVEDYLWAVTKVLKVQKPDYLLLPAISFDDRGRDLTGRSYLEIEDYFKIKTEIL
;
A
#
# COMPACT_ATOMS: atom_id res chain seq x y z
N MET A 1 -10.78 22.37 -1.27
CA MET A 1 -9.70 21.84 -2.13
C MET A 1 -8.34 22.05 -1.49
N GLU A 2 -7.95 23.29 -1.18
CA GLU A 2 -6.61 23.60 -0.66
C GLU A 2 -6.21 22.83 0.60
N LYS A 3 -7.13 22.69 1.58
CA LYS A 3 -6.91 21.85 2.77
C LYS A 3 -6.43 20.45 2.40
N TYR A 4 -7.10 19.80 1.45
CA TYR A 4 -6.78 18.42 1.08
C TYR A 4 -5.48 18.30 0.31
N LEU A 5 -5.12 19.33 -0.48
CA LEU A 5 -3.79 19.42 -1.10
C LEU A 5 -2.70 19.56 -0.03
N ALA A 6 -2.91 20.44 0.97
CA ALA A 6 -1.99 20.57 2.10
C ALA A 6 -1.84 19.26 2.89
N ASP A 7 -2.95 18.55 3.14
CA ASP A 7 -2.93 17.25 3.84
C ASP A 7 -2.20 16.17 3.04
N ALA A 8 -2.29 16.18 1.70
CA ALA A 8 -1.51 15.28 0.83
C ALA A 8 -0.01 15.61 0.88
N VAL A 9 0.34 16.89 0.81
CA VAL A 9 1.73 17.36 0.80
C VAL A 9 2.44 17.08 2.13
N LYS A 10 1.74 17.14 3.27
CA LYS A 10 2.27 16.67 4.58
C LYS A 10 2.71 15.20 4.56
N ARG A 11 2.09 14.39 3.70
CA ARG A 11 2.42 12.97 3.48
C ARG A 11 3.44 12.77 2.37
N ASN A 12 4.01 13.86 1.86
CA ASN A 12 4.93 13.92 0.73
C ASN A 12 4.34 13.40 -0.59
N VAL A 13 3.02 13.48 -0.73
CA VAL A 13 2.29 13.19 -1.96
C VAL A 13 1.93 14.52 -2.61
N LEU A 14 2.16 14.65 -3.91
CA LEU A 14 1.85 15.85 -4.68
C LEU A 14 0.77 15.55 -5.74
N PRO A 15 -0.52 15.70 -5.39
CA PRO A 15 -1.59 15.58 -6.36
C PRO A 15 -1.52 16.72 -7.37
N ILE A 16 -1.43 16.40 -8.67
CA ILE A 16 -1.36 17.41 -9.74
C ILE A 16 -2.59 17.40 -10.66
N THR A 17 -3.36 16.31 -10.68
CA THR A 17 -4.55 16.17 -11.54
C THR A 17 -5.48 15.08 -11.04
N SER A 18 -6.80 15.24 -11.24
CA SER A 18 -7.78 14.13 -11.18
C SER A 18 -8.19 13.62 -12.57
N ARG A 19 -7.61 14.19 -13.64
CA ARG A 19 -7.87 13.77 -15.02
C ARG A 19 -7.02 12.55 -15.37
N CYS A 20 -7.66 11.56 -15.97
CA CYS A 20 -7.02 10.35 -16.46
C CYS A 20 -7.42 10.11 -17.91
N ASN A 21 -6.48 9.61 -18.72
CA ASN A 21 -6.69 9.24 -20.12
C ASN A 21 -7.29 7.83 -20.29
N VAL A 22 -7.58 7.12 -19.20
CA VAL A 22 -8.25 5.81 -19.21
C VAL A 22 -9.43 5.77 -18.24
N ARG A 23 -10.33 4.81 -18.46
CA ARG A 23 -11.47 4.51 -17.57
C ARG A 23 -11.45 3.03 -17.21
N CYS A 24 -10.57 2.65 -16.30
CA CYS A 24 -10.36 1.25 -15.93
C CYS A 24 -11.66 0.64 -15.39
N LEU A 25 -11.96 -0.59 -15.81
CA LEU A 25 -13.10 -1.37 -15.33
C LEU A 25 -13.20 -1.43 -13.79
N PHE A 26 -12.07 -1.50 -13.11
CA PHE A 26 -11.94 -1.63 -11.65
C PHE A 26 -11.58 -0.32 -10.94
N CYS A 27 -11.64 0.83 -11.61
CA CYS A 27 -11.24 2.10 -11.00
C CYS A 27 -12.09 2.39 -9.75
N SER A 28 -11.44 2.67 -8.62
CA SER A 28 -12.14 2.91 -7.35
C SER A 28 -13.03 4.16 -7.39
N HIS A 29 -12.72 5.16 -8.23
CA HIS A 29 -13.48 6.41 -8.32
C HIS A 29 -14.94 6.22 -8.74
N THR A 30 -15.29 5.11 -9.39
CA THR A 30 -16.67 4.80 -9.80
C THR A 30 -17.40 3.88 -8.81
N GLY A 31 -16.70 3.32 -7.82
CA GLY A 31 -17.22 2.34 -6.86
C GLY A 31 -17.65 2.90 -5.51
N ASN A 32 -17.34 4.16 -5.22
CA ASN A 32 -17.59 4.74 -3.90
C ASN A 32 -19.09 5.00 -3.64
N PRO A 33 -19.58 4.78 -2.40
CA PRO A 33 -20.86 5.33 -1.96
C PRO A 33 -20.96 6.84 -2.17
N LEU A 34 -22.18 7.37 -2.37
CA LEU A 34 -22.38 8.79 -2.72
C LEU A 34 -22.05 9.70 -1.54
N GLU A 35 -22.18 9.16 -0.34
CA GLU A 35 -21.96 9.77 0.95
C GLU A 35 -20.46 9.88 1.30
N VAL A 36 -19.58 9.24 0.52
CA VAL A 36 -18.13 9.37 0.68
C VAL A 36 -17.69 10.73 0.16
N ASN A 37 -17.06 11.52 1.04
CA ASN A 37 -16.41 12.76 0.65
C ASN A 37 -15.19 12.43 -0.21
N THR A 38 -15.27 12.75 -1.50
CA THR A 38 -14.12 12.71 -2.41
C THR A 38 -13.93 14.06 -3.07
N VAL A 39 -12.69 14.34 -3.48
CA VAL A 39 -12.34 15.60 -4.12
C VAL A 39 -11.73 15.31 -5.48
N SER A 40 -12.32 15.89 -6.51
CA SER A 40 -11.78 15.85 -7.88
C SER A 40 -11.53 17.27 -8.37
N PHE A 41 -10.49 17.45 -9.17
CA PHE A 41 -10.15 18.72 -9.80
C PHE A 41 -9.60 18.51 -11.22
N SER A 42 -9.50 19.59 -11.99
CA SER A 42 -8.88 19.58 -13.33
C SER A 42 -7.36 19.39 -13.22
N HIS A 43 -6.61 19.69 -14.28
CA HIS A 43 -5.17 19.90 -14.13
C HIS A 43 -4.96 21.10 -13.20
N LEU A 44 -4.11 20.97 -12.18
CA LEU A 44 -3.77 22.09 -11.32
C LEU A 44 -2.85 23.04 -12.10
N PRO A 45 -3.13 24.34 -12.12
CA PRO A 45 -2.22 25.32 -12.71
C PRO A 45 -0.83 25.23 -12.07
N PHE A 46 0.23 25.36 -12.89
CA PHE A 46 1.62 25.26 -12.41
C PHE A 46 1.93 26.21 -11.25
N ASN A 47 1.41 27.44 -11.26
CA ASN A 47 1.58 28.39 -10.16
C ASN A 47 1.03 27.85 -8.84
N LYS A 48 -0.13 27.19 -8.88
CA LYS A 48 -0.73 26.59 -7.68
C LYS A 48 0.12 25.44 -7.16
N ILE A 49 0.64 24.58 -8.05
CA ILE A 49 1.56 23.51 -7.66
C ILE A 49 2.82 24.09 -7.01
N ASN A 50 3.37 25.16 -7.58
CA ASN A 50 4.56 25.83 -7.08
C ASN A 50 4.38 26.43 -5.68
N GLU A 51 3.16 26.83 -5.29
CA GLU A 51 2.85 27.25 -3.91
C GLU A 51 3.01 26.09 -2.91
N PHE A 52 2.74 24.86 -3.32
CA PHE A 52 2.78 23.68 -2.43
C PHE A 52 4.15 23.00 -2.34
N LEU A 53 4.99 23.14 -3.37
CA LEU A 53 6.31 22.48 -3.44
C LEU A 53 7.20 22.74 -2.22
N PRO A 54 7.30 23.97 -1.66
CA PRO A 54 8.15 24.24 -0.49
C PRO A 54 7.75 23.50 0.79
N PHE A 55 6.55 22.92 0.85
CA PHE A 55 6.07 22.18 2.01
C PHE A 55 6.34 20.67 1.94
N LEU A 56 6.95 20.19 0.85
CA LEU A 56 7.44 18.82 0.75
C LEU A 56 8.66 18.61 1.66
N ASP A 57 8.80 17.40 2.16
CA ASP A 57 9.88 16.98 3.07
C ASP A 57 11.03 16.38 2.23
N PRO A 58 12.22 17.01 2.20
CA PRO A 58 13.35 16.55 1.39
C PRO A 58 13.90 15.18 1.83
N GLU A 59 13.65 14.77 3.07
CA GLU A 59 14.09 13.49 3.64
C GLU A 59 13.14 12.33 3.30
N LYS A 60 11.98 12.63 2.71
CA LYS A 60 11.00 11.64 2.28
C LYS A 60 10.93 11.58 0.76
N LYS A 61 10.62 10.40 0.24
CA LYS A 61 10.34 10.20 -1.18
C LYS A 61 9.12 11.01 -1.60
N ILE A 62 9.22 11.81 -2.66
CA ILE A 62 8.12 12.59 -3.24
C ILE A 62 7.30 11.65 -4.13
N VAL A 63 5.99 11.62 -3.96
CA VAL A 63 5.09 10.68 -4.66
C VAL A 63 4.08 11.43 -5.51
N LEU A 64 3.92 11.02 -6.78
CA LEU A 64 2.90 11.52 -7.71
C LEU A 64 2.04 10.36 -8.22
N GLY A 65 0.73 10.58 -8.34
CA GLY A 65 -0.20 9.61 -8.95
C GLY A 65 -0.67 8.51 -8.01
N GLU A 66 -0.55 8.68 -6.69
CA GLU A 66 -0.97 7.68 -5.70
C GLU A 66 -2.08 8.23 -4.79
N SER A 67 -3.28 7.67 -4.89
CA SER A 67 -4.45 8.08 -4.09
C SER A 67 -4.32 7.70 -2.59
N ALA A 68 -3.49 8.43 -1.86
CA ALA A 68 -3.30 8.27 -0.40
C ALA A 68 -4.21 9.17 0.45
N THR A 69 -5.07 9.96 -0.19
CA THR A 69 -5.98 10.92 0.44
C THR A 69 -7.39 10.79 -0.15
N ILE A 70 -8.34 11.61 0.30
CA ILE A 70 -9.68 11.69 -0.30
C ILE A 70 -9.69 12.30 -1.71
N ILE A 71 -8.54 12.76 -2.20
CA ILE A 71 -8.40 13.27 -3.55
C ILE A 71 -8.42 12.08 -4.51
N ASN A 72 -9.32 12.13 -5.48
CA ASN A 72 -9.28 11.24 -6.63
C ASN A 72 -8.12 11.71 -7.52
N GLU A 73 -7.03 10.95 -7.58
CA GLU A 73 -5.92 11.27 -8.49
C GLU A 73 -6.20 10.81 -9.92
N GLY A 74 -5.38 11.27 -10.86
CA GLY A 74 -5.49 10.96 -12.28
C GLY A 74 -4.23 10.29 -12.82
N GLU A 75 -4.01 10.45 -14.12
CA GLU A 75 -2.73 10.06 -14.74
C GLU A 75 -1.79 11.26 -14.70
N PRO A 76 -0.70 11.24 -13.91
CA PRO A 76 0.18 12.40 -13.78
C PRO A 76 0.83 12.80 -15.12
N LEU A 77 1.19 11.84 -15.98
CA LEU A 77 1.78 12.13 -17.28
C LEU A 77 0.79 12.79 -18.26
N PHE A 78 -0.52 12.76 -17.95
CA PHE A 78 -1.54 13.44 -18.74
C PHE A 78 -1.63 14.94 -18.42
N HIS A 79 -0.91 15.41 -17.40
CA HIS A 79 -0.84 16.83 -17.08
C HIS A 79 0.00 17.60 -18.12
N PRO A 80 -0.50 18.70 -18.73
CA PRO A 80 0.23 19.43 -19.77
C PRO A 80 1.58 19.98 -19.29
N ASP A 81 1.64 20.48 -18.06
CA ASP A 81 2.89 20.96 -17.44
C ASP A 81 3.72 19.87 -16.76
N PHE A 82 3.48 18.56 -16.99
CA PHE A 82 4.13 17.47 -16.25
C PHE A 82 5.67 17.61 -16.21
N LYS A 83 6.30 17.81 -17.38
CA LYS A 83 7.76 18.00 -17.46
C LYS A 83 8.23 19.23 -16.67
N LYS A 84 7.50 20.35 -16.79
CA LYS A 84 7.81 21.60 -16.08
C LYS A 84 7.72 21.44 -14.56
N ILE A 85 6.72 20.69 -14.09
CA ILE A 85 6.56 20.36 -12.67
C ILE A 85 7.75 19.55 -12.17
N LEU A 86 8.16 18.51 -12.90
CA LEU A 86 9.29 17.67 -12.49
C LEU A 86 10.62 18.42 -12.48
N LEU A 87 10.85 19.30 -13.47
CA LEU A 87 12.03 20.18 -13.47
C LEU A 87 12.05 21.08 -12.23
N LYS A 88 10.90 21.63 -11.84
CA LYS A 88 10.82 22.46 -10.62
C LYS A 88 11.03 21.66 -9.35
N ILE A 89 10.51 20.42 -9.28
CA ILE A 89 10.80 19.50 -8.17
C ILE A 89 12.30 19.24 -8.08
N ARG A 90 12.97 18.97 -9.20
CA ARG A 90 14.41 18.68 -9.20
C ARG A 90 15.28 19.89 -8.87
N GLU A 91 14.84 21.10 -9.24
CA GLU A 91 15.48 22.35 -8.81
C GLU A 91 15.46 22.49 -7.28
N LEU A 92 14.31 22.24 -6.64
CA LEU A 92 14.14 22.38 -5.20
C LEU A 92 14.68 21.19 -4.40
N PHE A 93 14.63 19.99 -4.99
CA PHE A 93 14.94 18.72 -4.36
C PHE A 93 15.86 17.87 -5.25
N PRO A 94 17.15 18.24 -5.40
CA PRO A 94 18.03 17.63 -6.39
C PRO A 94 18.32 16.14 -6.17
N LYS A 95 18.28 15.67 -4.91
CA LYS A 95 18.63 14.29 -4.53
C LYS A 95 17.46 13.51 -3.93
N THR A 96 16.30 14.13 -3.76
CA THR A 96 15.16 13.47 -3.12
C THR A 96 14.52 12.48 -4.09
N PRO A 97 14.37 11.19 -3.71
CA PRO A 97 13.74 10.21 -4.57
C PRO A 97 12.33 10.62 -4.99
N LEU A 98 11.99 10.37 -6.26
CA LEU A 98 10.69 10.65 -6.86
C LEU A 98 10.05 9.34 -7.31
N SER A 99 8.86 9.03 -6.80
CA SER A 99 8.05 7.91 -7.26
C SER A 99 6.86 8.42 -8.05
N ILE A 100 6.72 7.95 -9.29
CA ILE A 100 5.59 8.30 -10.15
C ILE A 100 4.81 7.04 -10.48
N THR A 101 3.52 7.05 -10.12
CA THR A 101 2.57 6.02 -10.52
C THR A 101 1.93 6.41 -11.85
N THR A 102 1.94 5.50 -12.83
CA THR A 102 1.41 5.75 -14.18
C THR A 102 0.77 4.50 -14.77
N ASN A 103 -0.20 4.66 -15.68
CA ASN A 103 -0.75 3.57 -16.49
C ASN A 103 0.16 3.16 -17.67
N GLY A 104 1.24 3.89 -17.90
CA GLY A 104 2.31 3.58 -18.86
C GLY A 104 2.00 3.92 -20.31
N LEU A 105 0.78 4.38 -20.66
CA LEU A 105 0.44 4.72 -22.05
C LEU A 105 1.22 5.92 -22.59
N LEU A 106 1.57 6.86 -21.70
CA LEU A 106 2.28 8.09 -22.05
C LEU A 106 3.79 8.00 -21.81
N LEU A 107 4.31 6.82 -21.47
CA LEU A 107 5.76 6.56 -21.37
C LEU A 107 6.37 6.38 -22.77
N THR A 108 6.29 7.40 -23.62
CA THR A 108 7.02 7.40 -24.90
C THR A 108 8.53 7.33 -24.66
N ARG A 109 9.32 6.98 -25.67
CA ARG A 109 10.79 7.00 -25.56
C ARG A 109 11.33 8.36 -25.08
N GLU A 110 10.79 9.45 -25.62
CA GLU A 110 11.11 10.81 -25.18
C GLU A 110 10.78 11.05 -23.70
N MET A 111 9.64 10.55 -23.23
CA MET A 111 9.28 10.66 -21.82
C MET A 111 10.21 9.82 -20.93
N VAL A 112 10.59 8.61 -21.38
CA VAL A 112 11.56 7.76 -20.67
C VAL A 112 12.92 8.43 -20.58
N ASP A 113 13.43 9.00 -21.68
CA ASP A 113 14.72 9.70 -21.68
C ASP A 113 14.67 10.95 -20.79
N PHE A 114 13.58 11.70 -20.85
CA PHE A 114 13.35 12.84 -19.95
C PHE A 114 13.39 12.42 -18.48
N LEU A 115 12.60 11.41 -18.10
CA LEU A 115 12.55 10.92 -16.71
C LEU A 115 13.91 10.37 -16.25
N SER A 116 14.61 9.65 -17.13
CA SER A 116 15.95 9.11 -16.84
C SER A 116 16.97 10.23 -16.60
N SER A 117 16.87 11.34 -17.35
CA SER A 117 17.77 12.50 -17.20
C SER A 117 17.64 13.22 -15.85
N LEU A 118 16.53 13.06 -15.13
CA LEU A 118 16.29 13.73 -13.85
C LEU A 118 17.08 13.10 -12.69
N GLY A 119 17.44 11.82 -12.78
CA GLY A 119 18.00 11.05 -11.67
C GLY A 119 17.02 10.85 -10.50
N GLU A 120 17.30 9.85 -9.66
CA GLU A 120 16.50 9.54 -8.46
C GLU A 120 14.99 9.38 -8.77
N VAL A 121 14.65 8.83 -9.93
CA VAL A 121 13.26 8.51 -10.33
C VAL A 121 13.03 7.01 -10.26
N GLU A 122 11.92 6.61 -9.67
CA GLU A 122 11.36 5.26 -9.76
C GLU A 122 9.92 5.33 -10.27
N LEU A 123 9.49 4.27 -10.95
CA LEU A 123 8.15 4.19 -11.53
C LEU A 123 7.33 3.06 -10.92
N VAL A 124 6.05 3.33 -10.68
CA VAL A 124 5.05 2.30 -10.37
C VAL A 124 4.08 2.22 -11.54
N ILE A 125 4.21 1.17 -12.35
CA ILE A 125 3.49 1.06 -13.61
C ILE A 125 2.29 0.14 -13.44
N SER A 126 1.09 0.70 -13.59
CA SER A 126 -0.19 -0.03 -13.58
C SER A 126 -0.38 -0.79 -14.89
N VAL A 127 0.35 -1.91 -15.04
CA VAL A 127 0.41 -2.74 -16.25
C VAL A 127 -0.94 -3.38 -16.53
N ASN A 128 -1.50 -4.12 -15.58
CA ASN A 128 -2.76 -4.88 -15.65
C ASN A 128 -2.89 -5.95 -16.76
N ALA A 129 -2.30 -5.75 -17.93
CA ALA A 129 -2.11 -6.70 -19.02
C ALA A 129 -1.03 -6.16 -19.99
N LEU A 130 -0.29 -7.04 -20.66
CA LEU A 130 0.65 -6.69 -21.73
C LEU A 130 0.13 -7.04 -23.13
N THR A 131 -0.87 -7.91 -23.25
CA THR A 131 -1.49 -8.21 -24.54
C THR A 131 -2.49 -7.10 -24.92
N PRO A 132 -2.39 -6.46 -26.10
CA PRO A 132 -3.26 -5.33 -26.47
C PRO A 132 -4.76 -5.63 -26.42
N ALA A 133 -5.17 -6.81 -26.91
CA ALA A 133 -6.56 -7.25 -26.85
C ALA A 133 -7.06 -7.43 -25.40
N LYS A 134 -6.19 -7.84 -24.48
CA LYS A 134 -6.54 -7.98 -23.05
C LYS A 134 -6.61 -6.62 -22.37
N ARG A 135 -5.74 -5.68 -22.72
CA ARG A 135 -5.80 -4.27 -22.27
C ARG A 135 -7.10 -3.59 -22.70
N LYS A 136 -7.63 -3.90 -23.89
CA LYS A 136 -8.95 -3.43 -24.33
C LYS A 136 -10.08 -3.82 -23.38
N LEU A 137 -10.03 -5.00 -22.78
CA LEU A 137 -11.03 -5.43 -21.79
C LEU A 137 -10.97 -4.61 -20.50
N ILE A 138 -9.82 -4.02 -20.18
CA ILE A 138 -9.62 -3.23 -18.95
C ILE A 138 -9.90 -1.75 -19.19
N PHE A 139 -9.38 -1.17 -20.27
CA PHE A 139 -9.42 0.27 -20.54
C PHE A 139 -10.46 0.69 -21.59
N GLY A 140 -11.05 -0.27 -22.31
CA GLY A 140 -12.00 -0.03 -23.40
C GLY A 140 -11.37 0.10 -24.80
N PHE A 141 -10.03 0.10 -24.92
CA PHE A 141 -9.32 0.23 -26.20
C PHE A 141 -8.00 -0.56 -26.23
N ASN A 142 -7.58 -0.95 -27.45
CA ASN A 142 -6.31 -1.64 -27.65
C ASN A 142 -5.15 -0.68 -27.40
N SER A 143 -4.15 -1.12 -26.65
CA SER A 143 -2.91 -0.38 -26.43
C SER A 143 -1.75 -1.34 -26.25
N ASP A 144 -0.55 -0.95 -26.65
CA ASP A 144 0.68 -1.70 -26.41
C ASP A 144 1.68 -0.80 -25.68
N ILE A 145 2.09 -1.22 -24.49
CA ILE A 145 3.09 -0.50 -23.69
C ILE A 145 4.43 -1.24 -23.66
N TYR A 146 4.49 -2.50 -24.11
CA TYR A 146 5.67 -3.34 -23.94
C TYR A 146 6.92 -2.79 -24.64
N PRO A 147 6.86 -2.26 -25.88
CA PRO A 147 8.03 -1.66 -26.53
C PRO A 147 8.65 -0.50 -25.74
N ASN A 148 7.81 0.27 -25.05
CA ASN A 148 8.26 1.39 -24.22
C ASN A 148 8.83 0.90 -22.89
N LEU A 149 8.23 -0.12 -22.27
CA LEU A 149 8.81 -0.77 -21.08
C LEU A 149 10.16 -1.42 -21.40
N TYR A 150 10.30 -2.03 -22.58
CA TYR A 150 11.56 -2.56 -23.05
C TYR A 150 12.62 -1.46 -23.18
N TYR A 151 12.25 -0.29 -23.71
CA TYR A 151 13.16 0.87 -23.81
C TYR A 151 13.53 1.48 -22.44
N LEU A 152 12.63 1.39 -21.47
CA LEU A 152 12.81 1.84 -20.08
C LEU A 152 13.70 0.89 -19.27
N SER A 153 13.75 -0.39 -19.64
CA SER A 153 14.56 -1.43 -18.99
C SER A 153 16.01 -0.98 -18.80
N GLY A 154 16.53 -1.11 -17.57
CA GLY A 154 17.89 -0.71 -17.20
C GLY A 154 18.14 0.80 -17.10
N LYS A 155 17.19 1.66 -17.50
CA LYS A 155 17.30 3.12 -17.39
C LYS A 155 16.66 3.69 -16.13
N ILE A 156 15.49 3.18 -15.77
CA ILE A 156 14.71 3.65 -14.62
C ILE A 156 14.19 2.42 -13.86
N PRO A 157 14.42 2.30 -12.55
CA PRO A 157 13.85 1.23 -11.75
C PRO A 157 12.32 1.36 -11.75
N PHE A 158 11.64 0.24 -11.93
CA PHE A 158 10.18 0.23 -11.93
C PHE A 158 9.60 -1.00 -11.24
N THR A 159 8.49 -0.79 -10.56
CA THR A 159 7.60 -1.84 -10.05
C THR A 159 6.41 -1.94 -10.98
N ALA A 160 5.97 -3.15 -11.29
CA ALA A 160 4.74 -3.37 -12.05
C ALA A 160 3.59 -3.70 -11.10
N SER A 161 2.40 -3.18 -11.38
CA SER A 161 1.18 -3.51 -10.64
C SER A 161 0.05 -4.03 -11.54
N PHE A 162 -0.75 -4.91 -10.96
CA PHE A 162 -1.90 -5.55 -11.58
C PHE A 162 -3.06 -5.58 -10.59
N VAL A 163 -4.29 -5.34 -11.06
CA VAL A 163 -5.49 -5.80 -10.37
C VAL A 163 -5.86 -7.18 -10.91
N PHE A 164 -5.91 -8.18 -10.02
CA PHE A 164 -6.05 -9.58 -10.37
C PHE A 164 -7.49 -9.95 -10.76
N MET A 165 -7.79 -9.80 -12.04
CA MET A 165 -9.06 -10.14 -12.68
C MET A 165 -8.88 -11.25 -13.74
N PRO A 166 -8.53 -12.49 -13.34
CA PRO A 166 -8.34 -13.60 -14.28
C PRO A 166 -9.62 -13.97 -15.05
N HIS A 167 -10.79 -13.65 -14.50
CA HIS A 167 -12.08 -13.81 -15.17
C HIS A 167 -12.30 -12.82 -16.32
N VAL A 168 -11.57 -11.70 -16.36
CA VAL A 168 -11.64 -10.71 -17.46
C VAL A 168 -10.57 -11.00 -18.50
N VAL A 169 -9.30 -11.07 -18.10
CA VAL A 169 -8.18 -11.16 -19.05
C VAL A 169 -7.63 -12.57 -19.25
N GLY A 170 -8.06 -13.55 -18.45
CA GLY A 170 -7.49 -14.91 -18.42
C GLY A 170 -6.32 -15.01 -17.44
N TYR A 171 -6.13 -16.20 -16.85
CA TYR A 171 -5.05 -16.44 -15.88
C TYR A 171 -3.68 -16.42 -16.57
N GLU A 172 -3.60 -16.96 -17.78
CA GLU A 172 -2.39 -17.10 -18.59
C GLU A 172 -1.78 -15.73 -18.93
N GLU A 173 -2.61 -14.68 -19.04
CA GLU A 173 -2.15 -13.31 -19.27
C GLU A 173 -1.26 -12.81 -18.13
N TYR A 174 -1.56 -13.16 -16.88
CA TYR A 174 -0.72 -12.78 -15.73
C TYR A 174 0.62 -13.51 -15.77
N VAL A 175 0.60 -14.83 -16.02
CA VAL A 175 1.83 -15.63 -16.12
C VAL A 175 2.73 -15.10 -17.23
N LEU A 176 2.16 -14.88 -18.42
CA LEU A 176 2.87 -14.30 -19.56
C LEU A 176 3.44 -12.92 -19.24
N SER A 177 2.61 -12.04 -18.68
CA SER A 177 3.00 -10.66 -18.41
C SER A 177 4.11 -10.58 -17.37
N ILE A 178 3.99 -11.32 -16.27
CA ILE A 178 4.99 -11.35 -15.20
C ILE A 178 6.33 -11.85 -15.72
N LYS A 179 6.36 -12.96 -16.47
CA LYS A 179 7.60 -13.47 -17.08
C LYS A 179 8.28 -12.44 -17.98
N LYS A 180 7.48 -11.78 -18.84
CA LYS A 180 8.00 -10.69 -19.70
C LYS A 180 8.58 -9.54 -18.89
N LEU A 181 7.92 -9.11 -17.82
CA LEU A 181 8.40 -8.02 -16.96
C LEU A 181 9.66 -8.40 -16.18
N MET A 182 9.77 -9.65 -15.73
CA MET A 182 11.00 -10.17 -15.09
C MET A 182 12.19 -10.13 -16.05
N HIS A 183 12.00 -10.43 -17.34
CA HIS A 183 13.06 -10.26 -18.35
C HIS A 183 13.49 -8.80 -18.56
N LEU A 184 12.65 -7.83 -18.17
CA LEU A 184 12.97 -6.40 -18.19
C LEU A 184 13.60 -5.89 -16.88
N GLY A 185 13.91 -6.78 -15.93
CA GLY A 185 14.53 -6.39 -14.66
C GLY A 185 13.60 -5.58 -13.74
N VAL A 186 12.29 -5.85 -13.77
CA VAL A 186 11.33 -5.22 -12.84
C VAL A 186 11.73 -5.43 -11.37
N GLU A 187 11.59 -4.39 -10.54
CA GLU A 187 11.97 -4.43 -9.12
C GLU A 187 11.11 -5.42 -8.32
N ALA A 188 9.80 -5.38 -8.58
CA ALA A 188 8.80 -6.27 -8.01
C ALA A 188 7.54 -6.25 -8.88
N VAL A 189 6.73 -7.31 -8.78
CA VAL A 189 5.39 -7.34 -9.35
C VAL A 189 4.35 -7.41 -8.23
N ARG A 190 3.52 -6.39 -8.12
CA ARG A 190 2.40 -6.32 -7.18
C ARG A 190 1.10 -6.76 -7.86
N VAL A 191 0.46 -7.76 -7.29
CA VAL A 191 -0.80 -8.33 -7.77
C VAL A 191 -1.86 -8.08 -6.70
N PHE A 192 -2.68 -7.07 -6.93
CA PHE A 192 -3.76 -6.70 -6.03
C PHE A 192 -4.99 -7.56 -6.30
N LEU A 193 -5.44 -8.30 -5.29
CA LEU A 193 -6.78 -8.86 -5.30
C LEU A 193 -7.79 -7.69 -5.34
N PRO A 194 -8.80 -7.75 -6.21
CA PRO A 194 -9.74 -6.66 -6.39
C PRO A 194 -10.55 -6.39 -5.11
N GLY A 195 -10.48 -5.15 -4.64
CA GLY A 195 -11.39 -4.61 -3.63
C GLY A 195 -12.62 -4.00 -4.30
N PHE A 196 -13.82 -4.33 -3.81
CA PHE A 196 -15.09 -3.84 -4.33
C PHE A 196 -16.09 -3.59 -3.21
N THR A 197 -16.89 -2.56 -3.41
CA THR A 197 -18.02 -2.16 -2.57
C THR A 197 -19.25 -2.95 -2.98
N GLU A 198 -20.36 -2.85 -2.24
CA GLU A 198 -21.62 -3.46 -2.68
C GLU A 198 -22.12 -2.83 -3.99
N LYS A 199 -21.77 -1.57 -4.27
CA LYS A 199 -22.20 -0.83 -5.48
C LYS A 199 -21.55 -1.35 -6.77
N ASN A 200 -20.27 -1.75 -6.72
CA ASN A 200 -19.54 -2.23 -7.90
C ASN A 200 -19.25 -3.74 -7.88
N LYS A 201 -19.84 -4.47 -6.94
CA LYS A 201 -19.72 -5.93 -6.84
C LYS A 201 -20.05 -6.64 -8.15
N GLN A 202 -21.09 -6.21 -8.86
CA GLN A 202 -21.46 -6.81 -10.16
C GLN A 202 -20.43 -6.52 -11.26
N LEU A 203 -19.72 -5.39 -11.19
CA LEU A 203 -18.69 -4.99 -12.16
C LEU A 203 -17.41 -5.80 -12.01
N ILE A 204 -17.17 -6.33 -10.80
CA ILE A 204 -15.92 -7.00 -10.45
C ILE A 204 -16.11 -8.50 -10.20
N ASN A 205 -17.36 -8.99 -10.08
CA ASN A 205 -17.83 -10.38 -9.92
C ASN A 205 -16.72 -11.44 -9.88
N ALA A 206 -15.90 -11.37 -8.83
CA ALA A 206 -14.69 -12.15 -8.77
C ALA A 206 -15.08 -13.61 -8.54
N PRO A 207 -14.42 -14.56 -9.22
CA PRO A 207 -14.74 -15.97 -9.03
C PRO A 207 -14.50 -16.36 -7.57
N SER A 208 -15.32 -17.26 -7.03
CA SER A 208 -15.13 -17.80 -5.67
C SER A 208 -13.74 -18.41 -5.47
N ALA A 209 -13.11 -18.89 -6.55
CA ALA A 209 -11.77 -19.44 -6.57
C ALA A 209 -10.64 -18.40 -6.67
N LEU A 210 -10.91 -17.08 -6.59
CA LEU A 210 -9.89 -16.05 -6.80
C LEU A 210 -8.69 -16.19 -5.85
N GLU A 211 -8.94 -16.49 -4.57
CA GLU A 211 -7.86 -16.73 -3.60
C GLU A 211 -7.00 -17.92 -4.01
N LYS A 212 -7.62 -19.05 -4.40
CA LYS A 212 -6.91 -20.24 -4.89
C LYS A 212 -6.10 -19.94 -6.15
N LEU A 213 -6.65 -19.18 -7.09
CA LEU A 213 -5.95 -18.76 -8.30
C LEU A 213 -4.77 -17.85 -7.99
N SER A 214 -4.90 -16.94 -7.02
CA SER A 214 -3.81 -16.08 -6.61
C SER A 214 -2.69 -16.89 -5.92
N GLN A 215 -3.02 -17.87 -5.10
CA GLN A 215 -2.05 -18.79 -4.50
C GLN A 215 -1.34 -19.62 -5.57
N LYS A 216 -2.08 -20.09 -6.58
CA LYS A 216 -1.48 -20.75 -7.75
C LYS A 216 -0.48 -19.82 -8.43
N LEU A 217 -0.86 -18.56 -8.71
CA LEU A 217 0.03 -17.58 -9.32
C LEU A 217 1.30 -17.35 -8.49
N PHE A 218 1.17 -17.24 -7.17
CA PHE A 218 2.32 -17.11 -6.28
C PHE A 218 3.27 -18.32 -6.37
N ALA A 219 2.70 -19.52 -6.52
CA ALA A 219 3.42 -20.78 -6.65
C ALA A 219 4.18 -20.90 -7.98
N GLU A 220 3.64 -20.38 -9.09
CA GLU A 220 4.31 -20.35 -10.41
C GLU A 220 5.67 -19.64 -10.38
N PHE A 221 5.85 -18.70 -9.44
CA PHE A 221 7.02 -17.85 -9.32
C PHE A 221 7.75 -18.05 -7.98
N LEU A 222 7.84 -19.30 -7.50
CA LEU A 222 8.57 -19.62 -6.27
C LEU A 222 10.09 -19.57 -6.46
N GLU A 223 10.58 -20.04 -7.61
CA GLU A 223 12.01 -20.10 -7.93
C GLU A 223 12.57 -18.76 -8.44
N GLU A 224 11.69 -17.81 -8.77
CA GLU A 224 12.10 -16.49 -9.22
C GLU A 224 12.57 -15.62 -8.05
N LYS A 225 13.68 -14.92 -8.24
CA LYS A 225 14.23 -14.00 -7.24
C LYS A 225 13.40 -12.72 -7.10
N THR A 226 12.89 -12.22 -8.22
CA THR A 226 12.09 -11.00 -8.26
C THR A 226 10.79 -11.21 -7.48
N PRO A 227 10.49 -10.36 -6.48
CA PRO A 227 9.29 -10.49 -5.67
C PRO A 227 8.00 -10.43 -6.50
N VAL A 228 7.14 -11.43 -6.31
CA VAL A 228 5.72 -11.39 -6.70
C VAL A 228 4.87 -11.29 -5.44
N ILE A 229 4.21 -10.16 -5.26
CA ILE A 229 3.54 -9.77 -4.01
C ILE A 229 2.03 -9.80 -4.25
N ILE A 230 1.29 -10.60 -3.50
CA ILE A 230 -0.18 -10.70 -3.64
C ILE A 230 -0.86 -10.01 -2.47
N GLU A 231 -1.62 -8.95 -2.74
CA GLU A 231 -2.16 -8.07 -1.71
C GLU A 231 -3.68 -7.86 -1.86
N PRO A 232 -4.46 -7.73 -0.77
CA PRO A 232 -4.03 -7.87 0.60
C PRO A 232 -3.80 -9.34 0.99
N LYS A 233 -2.79 -9.59 1.82
CA LYS A 233 -2.57 -10.88 2.47
C LYS A 233 -3.15 -10.82 3.89
N ARG A 234 -3.99 -11.79 4.25
CA ARG A 234 -4.42 -11.95 5.64
C ARG A 234 -3.32 -12.62 6.45
N LEU A 235 -2.54 -11.81 7.15
CA LEU A 235 -1.45 -12.28 8.01
C LEU A 235 -1.97 -12.76 9.37
N THR A 236 -1.33 -13.80 9.92
CA THR A 236 -1.73 -14.42 11.19
C THR A 236 -0.58 -14.55 12.19
N ASP A 237 0.62 -14.11 11.82
CA ASP A 237 1.82 -14.10 12.67
C ASP A 237 2.76 -12.96 12.25
N PHE A 238 3.90 -12.84 12.95
CA PHE A 238 4.93 -11.83 12.73
C PHE A 238 6.23 -12.40 12.12
N LYS A 239 6.21 -13.64 11.61
CA LYS A 239 7.42 -14.30 11.10
C LYS A 239 8.00 -13.49 9.93
N ALA A 240 9.29 -13.17 9.97
CA ALA A 240 9.96 -12.39 8.92
C ALA A 240 10.23 -13.25 7.67
N GLU A 241 9.16 -13.68 7.01
CA GLU A 241 9.17 -14.49 5.79
C GLU A 241 9.42 -13.62 4.55
N VAL A 242 10.48 -13.93 3.82
CA VAL A 242 10.96 -13.19 2.66
C VAL A 242 10.12 -13.55 1.42
N LEU A 243 9.65 -12.53 0.68
CA LEU A 243 8.91 -12.68 -0.57
C LEU A 243 9.78 -12.71 -1.83
N GLY A 244 11.04 -12.31 -1.68
CA GLY A 244 12.03 -12.18 -2.74
C GLY A 244 13.01 -11.07 -2.41
N VAL A 245 13.92 -10.80 -3.33
CA VAL A 245 14.92 -9.72 -3.21
C VAL A 245 14.87 -8.89 -4.47
N THR A 246 14.75 -7.57 -4.33
CA THR A 246 14.77 -6.66 -5.48
C THR A 246 16.12 -6.72 -6.20
N PRO A 247 16.17 -6.48 -7.52
CA PRO A 247 17.41 -6.34 -8.27
C PRO A 247 18.42 -5.39 -7.58
N GLY A 248 19.69 -5.78 -7.55
CA GLY A 248 20.75 -4.99 -6.92
C GLY A 248 20.77 -5.00 -5.37
N GLY A 249 19.80 -5.63 -4.72
CA GLY A 249 19.75 -5.78 -3.27
C GLY A 249 20.96 -6.53 -2.69
N LYS A 250 21.51 -6.04 -1.57
CA LYS A 250 22.68 -6.66 -0.93
C LYS A 250 22.40 -7.99 -0.23
N ALA A 251 21.14 -8.28 0.08
CA ALA A 251 20.71 -9.56 0.63
C ALA A 251 20.37 -10.59 -0.46
N TYR A 252 21.08 -10.58 -1.60
CA TYR A 252 20.79 -11.42 -2.80
C TYR A 252 20.86 -12.94 -2.55
N PHE A 253 21.41 -13.36 -1.42
CA PHE A 253 21.48 -14.75 -0.99
C PHE A 253 20.18 -15.24 -0.33
N LEU A 254 19.29 -14.32 0.08
CA LEU A 254 17.95 -14.64 0.56
C LEU A 254 17.08 -15.12 -0.60
N LYS A 255 16.19 -16.04 -0.29
CA LYS A 255 15.23 -16.64 -1.21
C LYS A 255 13.83 -16.48 -0.64
N LYS A 256 12.86 -16.61 -1.54
CA LYS A 256 11.44 -16.66 -1.18
C LYS A 256 11.18 -17.79 -0.18
N ASN A 257 10.32 -17.54 0.81
CA ASN A 257 10.00 -18.41 1.93
C ASN A 257 11.11 -18.59 2.99
N ASP A 258 12.28 -17.94 2.84
CA ASP A 258 13.23 -17.87 3.96
C ASP A 258 12.58 -17.14 5.15
N ILE A 259 12.76 -17.66 6.35
CA ILE A 259 12.33 -16.98 7.57
C ILE A 259 13.55 -16.43 8.28
N ILE A 260 13.63 -15.11 8.41
CA ILE A 260 14.68 -14.46 9.20
C ILE A 260 14.37 -14.67 10.69
N LEU A 261 15.25 -15.39 11.37
CA LEU A 261 15.13 -15.69 12.79
C LEU A 261 15.78 -14.61 13.64
N LYS A 262 16.98 -14.15 13.26
CA LYS A 262 17.71 -13.07 13.95
C LYS A 262 18.51 -12.21 12.98
N ILE A 263 18.70 -10.96 13.39
CA ILE A 263 19.58 -9.97 12.76
C ILE A 263 20.49 -9.44 13.87
N ASN A 264 21.80 -9.58 13.72
CA ASN A 264 22.80 -9.19 14.74
C ASN A 264 22.50 -9.81 16.12
N GLY A 265 22.13 -11.09 16.13
CA GLY A 265 21.81 -11.85 17.34
C GLY A 265 20.42 -11.60 17.93
N GLN A 266 19.65 -10.64 17.41
CA GLN A 266 18.33 -10.28 17.93
C GLN A 266 17.19 -10.73 17.01
N PRO A 267 16.14 -11.38 17.52
CA PRO A 267 14.98 -11.73 16.70
C PRO A 267 14.13 -10.49 16.42
N PRO A 268 13.80 -10.20 15.14
CA PRO A 268 12.91 -9.09 14.85
C PRO A 268 11.51 -9.35 15.44
N PHE A 269 10.89 -8.31 15.97
CA PHE A 269 9.53 -8.34 16.50
C PHE A 269 8.51 -8.65 15.40
N SER A 270 8.67 -8.03 14.22
CA SER A 270 7.79 -8.10 13.06
C SER A 270 8.54 -8.04 11.74
N ARG A 271 7.83 -8.27 10.61
CA ARG A 271 8.37 -8.10 9.26
C ARG A 271 8.83 -6.65 9.03
N MET A 272 8.09 -5.68 9.57
CA MET A 272 8.48 -4.26 9.49
C MET A 272 9.77 -3.96 10.24
N GLU A 273 9.97 -4.53 11.43
CA GLU A 273 11.25 -4.38 12.14
C GLU A 273 12.38 -5.10 11.40
N ALA A 274 12.15 -6.30 10.88
CA ALA A 274 13.14 -7.01 10.06
C ALA A 274 13.57 -6.17 8.84
N HIS A 275 12.61 -5.61 8.10
CA HIS A 275 12.87 -4.73 6.97
C HIS A 275 13.69 -3.50 7.37
N LYS A 276 13.34 -2.84 8.50
CA LYS A 276 14.08 -1.69 9.03
C LYS A 276 15.52 -2.08 9.37
N LEU A 277 15.71 -3.14 10.14
CA LEU A 277 17.04 -3.61 10.59
C LEU A 277 17.93 -4.01 9.41
N LEU A 278 17.39 -4.68 8.39
CA LEU A 278 18.14 -5.05 7.18
C LEU A 278 18.61 -3.83 6.38
N ASN A 279 17.81 -2.76 6.34
CA ASN A 279 18.12 -1.55 5.57
C ASN A 279 18.88 -0.48 6.36
N THR A 280 19.17 -0.71 7.65
CA THR A 280 20.08 0.14 8.41
C THR A 280 21.52 -0.08 7.93
N PRO A 281 22.32 0.98 7.65
CA PRO A 281 23.72 0.84 7.28
C PRO A 281 24.57 0.02 8.27
N GLY A 282 25.71 -0.48 7.81
CA GLY A 282 26.67 -1.26 8.60
C GLY A 282 26.54 -2.78 8.43
N GLU A 283 27.35 -3.52 9.18
CA GLU A 283 27.41 -4.98 9.16
C GLU A 283 26.11 -5.63 9.64
N LYS A 284 25.78 -6.78 9.05
CA LYS A 284 24.60 -7.58 9.32
C LYS A 284 24.98 -9.05 9.37
N PHE A 285 24.71 -9.68 10.52
CA PHE A 285 24.77 -11.12 10.74
C PHE A 285 23.34 -11.66 10.77
N LEU A 286 22.99 -12.56 9.85
CA LEU A 286 21.66 -13.14 9.73
C LEU A 286 21.67 -14.62 10.12
N GLU A 287 20.70 -15.00 10.95
CA GLU A 287 20.30 -16.41 11.14
C GLU A 287 18.95 -16.59 10.46
N ILE A 288 18.85 -17.53 9.51
CA ILE A 288 17.62 -17.80 8.77
C ILE A 288 17.26 -19.28 8.84
N PHE A 289 15.97 -19.56 8.68
CA PHE A 289 15.44 -20.91 8.48
C PHE A 289 15.01 -21.10 7.03
N ARG A 290 15.58 -22.10 6.36
CA ARG A 290 15.29 -22.45 4.97
C ARG A 290 15.05 -23.96 4.86
N GLN A 291 13.85 -24.36 4.46
CA GLN A 291 13.51 -25.76 4.15
C GLN A 291 13.91 -26.80 5.23
N GLY A 292 13.86 -26.44 6.51
CA GLY A 292 14.26 -27.34 7.61
C GLY A 292 15.65 -27.08 8.19
N GLU A 293 16.46 -26.27 7.51
CA GLU A 293 17.85 -26.01 7.87
C GLU A 293 18.05 -24.61 8.44
N LEU A 294 18.95 -24.50 9.42
CA LEU A 294 19.43 -23.23 9.95
C LEU A 294 20.66 -22.78 9.15
N LEU A 295 20.59 -21.61 8.53
CA LEU A 295 21.68 -21.05 7.74
C LEU A 295 22.10 -19.70 8.31
N THR A 296 23.37 -19.35 8.13
CA THR A 296 23.92 -18.05 8.55
C THR A 296 24.55 -17.31 7.38
N PHE A 297 24.38 -15.99 7.36
CA PHE A 297 24.90 -15.12 6.31
C PHE A 297 25.37 -13.79 6.87
N ASN A 298 26.44 -13.26 6.28
CA ASN A 298 26.98 -11.95 6.62
C ASN A 298 26.97 -11.05 5.40
N PHE A 299 26.55 -9.80 5.58
CA PHE A 299 26.68 -8.77 4.57
C PHE A 299 26.76 -7.38 5.21
N SER A 300 27.20 -6.41 4.43
CA SER A 300 27.27 -5.02 4.87
C SER A 300 26.49 -4.10 3.94
N LEU A 301 25.97 -3.02 4.50
CA LEU A 301 25.19 -2.04 3.78
C LEU A 301 25.83 -0.66 3.91
N LYS A 302 26.22 -0.05 2.79
CA LYS A 302 26.68 1.34 2.76
C LYS A 302 25.48 2.30 2.74
N PRO A 303 25.64 3.57 3.18
CA PRO A 303 24.61 4.59 2.99
C PRO A 303 24.12 4.64 1.52
N GLY A 304 22.81 4.70 1.32
CA GLY A 304 22.17 4.69 0.00
C GLY A 304 21.98 3.31 -0.63
N GLN A 305 22.61 2.24 -0.11
CA GLN A 305 22.34 0.88 -0.56
C GLN A 305 21.09 0.32 0.13
N LYS A 306 20.43 -0.64 -0.54
CA LYS A 306 19.27 -1.37 -0.01
C LYS A 306 19.61 -2.84 0.18
N ALA A 307 19.08 -3.45 1.24
CA ALA A 307 19.15 -4.90 1.38
C ALA A 307 18.34 -5.61 0.29
N GLY A 308 17.23 -5.00 -0.13
CA GLY A 308 16.36 -5.48 -1.21
C GLY A 308 15.37 -6.58 -0.79
N ALA A 309 15.48 -7.13 0.42
CA ALA A 309 14.55 -8.13 0.92
C ALA A 309 13.13 -7.54 1.07
N VAL A 310 12.15 -8.22 0.48
CA VAL A 310 10.74 -7.79 0.48
C VAL A 310 9.92 -8.66 1.43
N PHE A 311 9.02 -8.02 2.18
CA PHE A 311 8.11 -8.67 3.12
C PHE A 311 6.68 -8.14 2.94
N TYR A 312 5.68 -8.93 3.32
CA TYR A 312 4.36 -8.36 3.56
C TYR A 312 4.42 -7.36 4.73
N ARG A 313 3.72 -6.24 4.59
CA ARG A 313 3.57 -5.27 5.68
C ARG A 313 2.65 -5.83 6.76
N ASP A 314 3.17 -5.92 7.99
CA ASP A 314 2.41 -6.24 9.20
C ASP A 314 2.29 -5.01 10.11
N ILE A 315 2.35 -5.19 11.43
CA ILE A 315 2.14 -4.13 12.42
C ILE A 315 3.48 -3.75 13.06
N GLU A 316 3.73 -2.45 13.14
CA GLU A 316 4.89 -1.87 13.81
C GLU A 316 4.76 -2.02 15.33
N LYS A 317 5.87 -2.31 16.01
CA LYS A 317 5.90 -2.52 17.46
C LYS A 317 5.44 -1.27 18.22
N GLU A 318 5.82 -0.11 17.72
CA GLU A 318 5.50 1.21 18.23
C GLU A 318 3.99 1.47 18.24
N MET A 319 3.27 1.01 17.21
CA MET A 319 1.82 1.10 17.14
C MET A 319 1.15 0.32 18.29
N LEU A 320 1.65 -0.88 18.60
CA LEU A 320 1.12 -1.71 19.68
C LEU A 320 1.45 -1.15 21.07
N LEU A 321 2.66 -0.61 21.23
CA LEU A 321 3.04 0.12 22.45
C LEU A 321 2.17 1.38 22.65
N GLY A 322 1.80 2.05 21.56
CA GLY A 322 0.84 3.16 21.59
C GLY A 322 -0.53 2.75 22.11
N ILE A 323 -1.04 1.58 21.70
CA ILE A 323 -2.28 1.00 22.21
C ILE A 323 -2.18 0.77 23.73
N ILE A 324 -1.11 0.10 24.19
CA ILE A 324 -0.89 -0.19 25.61
C ILE A 324 -0.83 1.12 26.41
N SER A 325 -0.01 2.08 25.96
CA SER A 325 0.14 3.36 26.64
C SER A 325 -1.18 4.12 26.78
N LYS A 326 -2.03 4.13 25.75
CA LYS A 326 -3.35 4.78 25.80
C LYS A 326 -4.29 4.11 26.80
N VAL A 327 -4.33 2.78 26.80
CA VAL A 327 -5.15 2.00 27.75
C VAL A 327 -4.71 2.24 29.20
N GLU A 328 -3.40 2.19 29.46
CA GLU A 328 -2.83 2.42 30.80
C GLU A 328 -3.08 3.84 31.29
N LYS A 329 -2.87 4.86 30.44
CA LYS A 329 -3.16 6.26 30.77
C LYS A 329 -4.63 6.50 31.06
N ALA A 330 -5.53 5.79 30.38
CA ALA A 330 -6.96 5.85 30.63
C ALA A 330 -7.39 5.08 31.90
N LEU A 331 -6.48 4.33 32.53
CA LEU A 331 -6.76 3.42 33.65
C LEU A 331 -7.93 2.46 33.33
N ALA A 332 -8.05 2.07 32.06
CA ALA A 332 -9.15 1.27 31.55
C ALA A 332 -9.03 -0.18 32.03
N LYS A 333 -10.07 -0.70 32.68
CA LYS A 333 -10.14 -2.07 33.19
C LYS A 333 -10.69 -3.04 32.15
N SER A 334 -11.53 -2.56 31.24
CA SER A 334 -12.15 -3.36 30.18
C SER A 334 -12.06 -2.64 28.82
N PRO A 335 -10.84 -2.41 28.31
CA PRO A 335 -10.65 -1.75 27.03
C PRO A 335 -11.11 -2.63 25.86
N LEU A 336 -11.76 -2.00 24.88
CA LEU A 336 -12.11 -2.62 23.60
C LEU A 336 -11.35 -1.93 22.47
N ILE A 337 -10.43 -2.66 21.85
CA ILE A 337 -9.62 -2.20 20.73
C ILE A 337 -10.36 -2.56 19.43
N LEU A 338 -10.86 -1.56 18.71
CA LEU A 338 -11.52 -1.74 17.43
C LEU A 338 -10.49 -1.68 16.30
N THR A 339 -10.64 -2.53 15.29
CA THR A 339 -9.72 -2.55 14.15
C THR A 339 -10.35 -3.22 12.94
N SER A 340 -9.65 -3.26 11.82
CA SER A 340 -10.12 -3.94 10.61
C SER A 340 -10.08 -5.46 10.75
N TYR A 341 -10.87 -6.14 9.92
CA TYR A 341 -10.84 -7.60 9.81
C TYR A 341 -9.44 -8.14 9.50
N LEU A 342 -8.68 -7.44 8.65
CA LEU A 342 -7.33 -7.84 8.24
C LEU A 342 -6.30 -7.70 9.37
N ALA A 343 -6.45 -6.73 10.27
CA ALA A 343 -5.48 -6.44 11.33
C ALA A 343 -5.78 -7.13 12.67
N ALA A 344 -7.02 -7.55 12.93
CA ALA A 344 -7.46 -8.02 14.24
C ALA A 344 -6.62 -9.15 14.85
N ILE A 345 -6.23 -10.15 14.03
CA ILE A 345 -5.40 -11.27 14.51
C ILE A 345 -4.01 -10.78 14.92
N LEU A 346 -3.39 -9.91 14.10
CA LEU A 346 -2.07 -9.37 14.37
C LEU A 346 -2.07 -8.44 15.59
N ILE A 347 -3.05 -7.56 15.74
CA ILE A 347 -3.16 -6.70 16.93
C ILE A 347 -3.27 -7.56 18.19
N LYS A 348 -4.17 -8.56 18.19
CA LYS A 348 -4.34 -9.45 19.34
C LYS A 348 -3.05 -10.18 19.70
N LYS A 349 -2.39 -10.82 18.72
CA LYS A 349 -1.13 -11.55 18.96
C LYS A 349 0.02 -10.61 19.33
N GLY A 350 0.06 -9.42 18.76
CA GLY A 350 1.09 -8.42 19.02
C GLY A 350 1.03 -7.89 20.44
N LEU A 351 -0.17 -7.56 20.92
CA LEU A 351 -0.41 -7.18 22.31
C LEU A 351 -0.02 -8.31 23.27
N GLN A 352 -0.43 -9.55 22.99
CA GLN A 352 -0.06 -10.72 23.80
C GLN A 352 1.46 -10.92 23.86
N LYS A 353 2.17 -10.74 22.74
CA LYS A 353 3.63 -10.80 22.67
C LYS A 353 4.31 -9.72 23.51
N LEU A 354 3.64 -8.59 23.74
CA LEU A 354 4.10 -7.50 24.60
C LEU A 354 3.57 -7.59 26.05
N GLY A 355 2.92 -8.69 26.42
CA GLY A 355 2.41 -8.91 27.78
C GLY A 355 1.04 -8.28 28.07
N ALA A 356 0.35 -7.74 27.06
CA ALA A 356 -0.99 -7.15 27.19
C ALA A 356 -2.08 -8.08 26.63
N SER A 357 -3.21 -8.19 27.33
CA SER A 357 -4.36 -8.98 26.89
C SER A 357 -5.64 -8.17 26.90
N TYR A 358 -5.88 -7.42 25.81
CA TYR A 358 -7.09 -6.62 25.63
C TYR A 358 -8.08 -7.30 24.67
N SER A 359 -9.35 -6.94 24.81
CA SER A 359 -10.38 -7.34 23.85
C SER A 359 -10.16 -6.63 22.52
N VAL A 360 -10.02 -7.38 21.42
CA VAL A 360 -9.85 -6.85 20.07
C VAL A 360 -11.07 -7.21 19.23
N LEU A 361 -11.76 -6.21 18.69
CA LEU A 361 -12.95 -6.36 17.88
C LEU A 361 -12.65 -6.06 16.40
N PRO A 362 -12.74 -7.05 15.49
CA PRO A 362 -12.75 -6.78 14.06
C PRO A 362 -14.07 -6.11 13.66
N VAL A 363 -13.98 -4.91 13.11
CA VAL A 363 -15.11 -4.15 12.58
C VAL A 363 -15.26 -4.47 11.10
N LYS A 364 -16.48 -4.85 10.71
CA LYS A 364 -16.83 -5.10 9.30
C LYS A 364 -17.21 -3.77 8.65
N SER A 365 -16.65 -3.47 7.47
CA SER A 365 -17.11 -2.34 6.64
C SER A 365 -18.47 -2.68 6.05
N ARG A 366 -19.53 -2.24 6.72
CA ARG A 366 -20.93 -2.38 6.29
C ARG A 366 -21.31 -1.25 5.36
N PHE A 367 -20.81 -0.05 5.64
CA PHE A 367 -21.07 1.15 4.86
C PHE A 367 -20.63 0.98 3.39
N PHE A 368 -19.39 0.53 3.15
CA PHE A 368 -18.97 0.19 1.78
C PHE A 368 -19.51 -1.18 1.33
N GLY A 369 -19.63 -2.15 2.24
CA GLY A 369 -20.05 -3.51 1.91
C GLY A 369 -19.05 -4.25 1.01
N GLY A 370 -19.53 -5.18 0.18
CA GLY A 370 -18.69 -5.97 -0.70
C GLY A 370 -17.62 -6.78 0.05
N ASN A 371 -16.36 -6.67 -0.36
CA ASN A 371 -15.22 -7.34 0.27
C ASN A 371 -14.24 -6.37 0.98
N ILE A 372 -14.66 -5.12 1.22
CA ILE A 372 -13.83 -4.12 1.87
C ILE A 372 -13.48 -4.56 3.31
N GLY A 373 -12.18 -4.61 3.60
CA GLY A 373 -11.65 -5.18 4.86
C GLY A 373 -10.53 -4.40 5.52
N CYS A 374 -10.17 -3.21 5.02
CA CYS A 374 -9.12 -2.36 5.59
C CYS A 374 -9.70 -1.31 6.54
N ALA A 375 -8.89 -0.83 7.49
CA ALA A 375 -9.34 0.13 8.51
C ALA A 375 -9.62 1.51 7.90
N GLY A 376 -8.84 1.95 6.91
CA GLY A 376 -9.00 3.27 6.28
C GLY A 376 -10.34 3.48 5.57
N LEU A 377 -11.15 2.43 5.39
CA LEU A 377 -12.49 2.49 4.81
C LEU A 377 -13.59 2.10 5.83
N LEU A 378 -13.28 2.15 7.13
CA LEU A 378 -14.28 2.05 8.19
C LEU A 378 -14.83 3.44 8.51
N THR A 379 -16.13 3.51 8.76
CA THR A 379 -16.87 4.74 9.09
C THR A 379 -17.35 4.71 10.55
N VAL A 380 -17.75 5.87 11.06
CA VAL A 380 -18.43 6.03 12.36
C VAL A 380 -19.65 5.11 12.44
N GLU A 381 -20.40 4.95 11.35
CA GLU A 381 -21.55 4.04 11.30
C GLU A 381 -21.14 2.58 11.52
N ASP A 382 -20.03 2.13 10.91
CA ASP A 382 -19.52 0.77 11.10
C ASP A 382 -19.15 0.51 12.58
N TYR A 383 -18.54 1.50 13.22
CA TYR A 383 -18.19 1.43 14.65
C TYR A 383 -19.42 1.42 15.55
N LEU A 384 -20.39 2.31 15.33
CA LEU A 384 -21.65 2.34 16.08
C LEU A 384 -22.36 0.98 16.02
N TRP A 385 -22.43 0.37 14.84
CA TRP A 385 -23.02 -0.95 14.68
C TRP A 385 -22.24 -2.04 15.43
N ALA A 386 -20.91 -2.03 15.32
CA ALA A 386 -20.07 -3.04 15.95
C ALA A 386 -20.13 -2.96 17.49
N VAL A 387 -20.05 -1.76 18.06
CA VAL A 387 -20.10 -1.54 19.51
C VAL A 387 -21.49 -1.88 20.07
N THR A 388 -22.57 -1.52 19.36
CA THR A 388 -23.95 -1.88 19.75
C THR A 388 -24.11 -3.40 19.94
N LYS A 389 -23.46 -4.21 19.11
CA LYS A 389 -23.48 -5.67 19.26
C LYS A 389 -22.69 -6.14 20.46
N VAL A 390 -21.53 -5.57 20.71
CA VAL A 390 -20.67 -5.94 21.83
C VAL A 390 -21.33 -5.60 23.17
N LEU A 391 -22.04 -4.48 23.25
CA LEU A 391 -22.75 -4.05 24.46
C LEU A 391 -23.83 -5.01 24.96
N LYS A 392 -24.28 -5.94 24.10
CA LYS A 392 -25.20 -7.02 24.51
C LYS A 392 -24.52 -8.13 25.33
N VAL A 393 -23.18 -8.19 25.30
CA VAL A 393 -22.38 -9.27 25.88
C VAL A 393 -21.43 -8.75 26.96
N GLN A 394 -20.81 -7.59 26.73
CA GLN A 394 -19.88 -6.97 27.65
C GLN A 394 -19.98 -5.44 27.56
N LYS A 395 -19.78 -4.75 28.68
CA LYS A 395 -19.74 -3.28 28.74
C LYS A 395 -18.29 -2.81 28.88
N PRO A 396 -17.63 -2.39 27.78
CA PRO A 396 -16.29 -1.83 27.88
C PRO A 396 -16.34 -0.47 28.58
N ASP A 397 -15.23 -0.09 29.22
CA ASP A 397 -15.06 1.22 29.86
C ASP A 397 -14.21 2.19 29.02
N TYR A 398 -13.62 1.69 27.93
CA TYR A 398 -12.79 2.46 27.01
C TYR A 398 -12.81 1.87 25.60
N LEU A 399 -12.96 2.74 24.59
CA LEU A 399 -12.90 2.37 23.18
C LEU A 399 -11.66 2.98 22.53
N LEU A 400 -10.87 2.15 21.85
CA LEU A 400 -9.75 2.62 21.04
C LEU A 400 -9.98 2.28 19.57
N LEU A 401 -10.00 3.31 18.73
CA LEU A 401 -10.24 3.23 17.29
C LEU A 401 -8.92 3.37 16.51
N PRO A 402 -8.83 2.81 15.30
CA PRO A 402 -7.64 2.98 14.47
C PRO A 402 -7.67 4.38 13.82
N ALA A 403 -6.62 5.19 14.04
CA ALA A 403 -6.56 6.55 13.52
C ALA A 403 -6.64 6.65 11.98
N ILE A 404 -6.21 5.62 11.26
CA ILE A 404 -6.26 5.60 9.78
C ILE A 404 -7.68 5.71 9.21
N SER A 405 -8.71 5.48 10.01
CA SER A 405 -10.12 5.66 9.61
C SER A 405 -10.59 7.12 9.65
N PHE A 406 -9.76 8.04 10.16
CA PHE A 406 -10.13 9.42 10.41
C PHE A 406 -9.10 10.41 9.82
N ASP A 407 -9.56 11.60 9.47
CA ASP A 407 -8.69 12.74 9.15
C ASP A 407 -8.04 13.33 10.42
N ASP A 408 -7.13 14.31 10.25
CA ASP A 408 -6.43 14.98 11.35
C ASP A 408 -7.37 15.68 12.37
N ARG A 409 -8.66 15.82 12.05
CA ARG A 409 -9.70 16.39 12.93
C ARG A 409 -10.62 15.32 13.52
N GLY A 410 -10.27 14.05 13.36
CA GLY A 410 -11.05 12.93 13.87
C GLY A 410 -12.34 12.68 13.09
N ARG A 411 -12.41 13.05 11.80
CA ARG A 411 -13.59 12.81 10.96
C ARG A 411 -13.37 11.67 9.98
N ASP A 412 -14.36 10.79 9.83
CA ASP A 412 -14.31 9.71 8.87
C ASP A 412 -14.54 10.19 7.42
N LEU A 413 -14.58 9.26 6.48
CA LEU A 413 -14.79 9.54 5.05
C LEU A 413 -16.17 10.16 4.73
N THR A 414 -17.16 10.04 5.63
CA THR A 414 -18.47 10.70 5.50
C THR A 414 -18.50 12.07 6.18
N GLY A 415 -17.42 12.44 6.88
CA GLY A 415 -17.28 13.72 7.58
C GLY A 415 -17.78 13.68 9.02
N ARG A 416 -18.19 12.51 9.52
CA ARG A 416 -18.69 12.29 10.88
C ARG A 416 -17.54 12.19 11.87
N SER A 417 -17.72 12.74 13.06
CA SER A 417 -16.67 12.73 14.08
C SER A 417 -16.66 11.42 14.86
N TYR A 418 -15.48 10.91 15.20
CA TYR A 418 -15.38 9.76 16.11
C TYR A 418 -16.02 10.03 17.48
N LEU A 419 -16.11 11.30 17.92
CA LEU A 419 -16.74 11.70 19.18
C LEU A 419 -18.23 11.35 19.24
N GLU A 420 -18.91 11.20 18.09
CA GLU A 420 -20.29 10.73 18.04
C GLU A 420 -20.45 9.33 18.67
N ILE A 421 -19.40 8.51 18.63
CA ILE A 421 -19.38 7.18 19.26
C ILE A 421 -19.39 7.33 20.79
N GLU A 422 -18.58 8.24 21.32
CA GLU A 422 -18.54 8.55 22.76
C GLU A 422 -19.88 9.14 23.22
N ASP A 423 -20.43 10.10 22.48
CA ASP A 423 -21.70 10.72 22.80
C ASP A 423 -22.85 9.72 22.81
N TYR A 424 -22.85 8.77 21.88
CA TYR A 424 -23.89 7.77 21.75
C TYR A 424 -23.83 6.70 22.87
N PHE A 425 -22.64 6.19 23.20
CA PHE A 425 -22.49 5.10 24.17
C PHE A 425 -22.18 5.56 25.60
N LYS A 426 -21.77 6.81 25.78
CA LYS A 426 -21.22 7.35 27.04
C LYS A 426 -20.03 6.52 27.54
N ILE A 427 -19.14 6.13 26.62
CA ILE A 427 -17.90 5.40 26.88
C ILE A 427 -16.76 6.21 26.28
N LYS A 428 -15.73 6.48 27.09
CA LYS A 428 -14.56 7.25 26.66
C LYS A 428 -13.96 6.60 25.42
N THR A 429 -13.82 7.40 24.35
CA THR A 429 -13.38 6.93 23.04
C THR A 429 -12.18 7.75 22.58
N GLU A 430 -11.13 7.07 22.15
CA GLU A 430 -9.96 7.71 21.54
C GLU A 430 -9.61 7.06 20.20
N ILE A 431 -8.91 7.82 19.36
CA ILE A 431 -8.19 7.31 18.19
C ILE A 431 -6.73 7.04 18.57
N LEU A 432 -6.13 6.02 17.97
CA LEU A 432 -4.74 5.58 18.22
C LEU A 432 -3.69 6.63 17.87
#